data_AF-A0A1R1Y512-F1
#
_entry.id   AF-A0A1R1Y512-F1
#
_cell.length_a   1.000
_cell.length_b   1.000
_cell.length_c   1.000
_cell.angle_alpha   90.00
_cell.angle_beta   90.00
_cell.angle_gamma   90.00
#
_symmetry.space_group_name_H-M   'P 1'
#
loop_
_entity.id
_entity.type
_entity.pdbx_description
1 polymer ?
#
loop_
_entity_poly.entity_id
_entity_poly.type
_entity_poly.pdbx_seq_one_letter_code
_entity_poly.pdbx_strand_id
1 'polypeptide(L)'
;MIKGNYDSPKIAVRVGNEVSNPTEYLCGVRQGCPASQILFDFYINDIFKGVRGVRVPGLTSRIPGLLFADDAVLLAESSAELQTALNTITEWSDTWEMAVNASK
;
A
#
# COMPACT_ATOMS: atom_id res chain seq x y z
N MET A 1 -3.83 -7.67 -21.00
CA MET A 1 -2.92 -6.52 -21.09
C MET A 1 -2.04 -6.39 -19.84
N ILE A 2 -2.59 -6.18 -18.64
CA ILE A 2 -1.80 -6.06 -17.38
C ILE A 2 -0.92 -7.29 -17.13
N LYS A 3 -1.48 -8.50 -17.15
CA LYS A 3 -0.73 -9.76 -16.97
C LYS A 3 0.47 -9.89 -17.92
N GLY A 4 0.29 -9.51 -19.19
CA GLY A 4 1.37 -9.57 -20.18
C GLY A 4 2.48 -8.54 -19.92
N ASN A 5 2.16 -7.40 -19.30
CA ASN A 5 3.19 -6.47 -18.85
C ASN A 5 3.96 -7.07 -17.66
N TYR A 6 3.30 -7.73 -16.72
CA TYR A 6 3.98 -8.27 -15.54
C TYR A 6 4.46 -9.72 -15.69
N ASP A 7 4.48 -10.25 -16.92
CA ASP A 7 5.01 -11.59 -17.19
C ASP A 7 6.54 -11.56 -17.23
N SER A 8 7.19 -12.38 -16.38
CA SER A 8 8.65 -12.51 -16.27
C SER A 8 9.41 -11.18 -16.28
N PRO A 9 9.09 -10.23 -15.38
CA PRO A 9 9.52 -8.87 -15.57
C PRO A 9 10.97 -8.68 -15.09
N LYS A 10 11.72 -7.82 -15.80
CA LYS A 10 13.16 -7.62 -15.57
C LYS A 10 13.49 -6.18 -15.19
N ILE A 11 14.52 -6.01 -14.39
CA ILE A 11 15.08 -4.73 -13.95
C ILE A 11 16.60 -4.70 -14.18
N ALA A 12 17.13 -3.53 -14.50
CA ALA A 12 18.56 -3.27 -14.59
C ALA A 12 18.84 -1.88 -13.98
N VAL A 13 20.05 -1.71 -13.45
CA VAL A 13 20.49 -0.45 -12.82
C VAL A 13 21.44 0.27 -13.77
N ARG A 14 21.24 1.58 -13.95
CA ARG A 14 22.17 2.43 -14.71
C ARG A 14 22.98 3.31 -13.75
N VAL A 15 24.30 3.34 -13.94
CA VAL A 15 25.23 4.24 -13.24
C VAL A 15 26.08 4.97 -14.29
N GLY A 16 25.82 6.27 -14.47
CA GLY A 16 26.43 7.03 -15.57
C GLY A 16 26.04 6.45 -16.94
N ASN A 17 27.06 6.02 -17.70
CA ASN A 17 26.88 5.40 -19.02
C ASN A 17 26.84 3.87 -19.00
N GLU A 18 27.01 3.24 -17.83
CA GLU A 18 26.99 1.79 -17.69
C GLU A 18 25.63 1.29 -17.21
N VAL A 19 25.22 0.12 -17.71
CA VAL A 19 23.97 -0.56 -17.34
C VAL A 19 24.29 -1.97 -16.90
N SER A 20 23.76 -2.39 -15.75
CA SER A 20 23.93 -3.76 -15.25
C SER A 20 23.30 -4.80 -16.17
N ASN A 21 23.70 -6.06 -16.01
CA ASN A 21 22.92 -7.16 -16.59
C ASN A 21 21.48 -7.13 -16.04
N PRO A 22 20.45 -7.41 -16.86
CA PRO A 22 19.08 -7.51 -16.37
C PRO A 22 18.91 -8.68 -15.41
N THR A 23 18.16 -8.45 -14.33
CA THR A 23 17.71 -9.50 -13.40
C THR A 23 16.19 -9.51 -13.34
N GLU A 24 15.60 -10.64 -12.99
CA GLU A 24 14.16 -10.72 -12.72
C GLU A 24 13.83 -9.99 -11.41
N TYR A 25 12.65 -9.36 -11.34
CA TYR A 25 12.08 -8.90 -10.07
C TYR A 25 10.76 -9.63 -9.81
N LEU A 26 10.61 -10.15 -8.60
CA LEU A 26 9.55 -11.13 -8.27
C LEU A 26 8.27 -10.48 -7.76
N CYS A 27 8.37 -9.31 -7.12
CA CYS A 27 7.24 -8.62 -6.49
C CYS A 27 7.35 -7.11 -6.70
N GLY A 28 6.20 -6.45 -6.78
CA GLY A 28 6.08 -5.00 -6.90
C GLY A 28 5.65 -4.50 -8.27
N VAL A 29 5.32 -3.22 -8.30
CA VAL A 29 4.94 -2.49 -9.52
C VAL A 29 6.14 -1.70 -10.06
N ARG A 30 6.11 -1.35 -11.35
CA ARG A 30 7.25 -0.65 -11.99
C ARG A 30 7.27 0.83 -11.64
N GLN A 31 8.29 1.29 -10.94
CA GLN A 31 8.49 2.72 -10.71
C GLN A 31 8.62 3.48 -12.05
N GLY A 32 7.94 4.63 -12.14
CA GLY A 32 7.88 5.44 -13.36
C GLY A 32 6.89 4.93 -14.44
N CYS A 33 6.26 3.77 -14.27
CA CYS A 33 5.20 3.33 -15.16
C CYS A 33 3.86 4.00 -14.78
N PRO A 34 3.15 4.66 -15.72
CA PRO A 34 1.89 5.35 -15.42
C PRO A 34 0.80 4.47 -14.79
N ALA A 35 0.79 3.17 -15.10
CA ALA A 35 -0.19 2.23 -14.56
C ALA A 35 0.16 1.70 -13.16
N SER A 36 1.39 1.93 -12.67
CA SER A 36 1.83 1.32 -11.41
C SER A 36 1.18 1.96 -10.20
N GLN A 37 0.90 3.27 -10.25
CA GLN A 37 0.20 3.97 -9.18
C GLN A 37 -1.17 3.36 -8.92
N ILE A 38 -2.01 3.25 -9.97
CA ILE A 38 -3.37 2.72 -9.82
C ILE A 38 -3.39 1.25 -9.42
N LEU A 39 -2.39 0.46 -9.83
CA LEU A 39 -2.25 -0.94 -9.42
C LEU A 39 -1.90 -1.04 -7.93
N PHE A 40 -1.06 -0.15 -7.42
CA PHE A 40 -0.75 -0.07 -5.99
C PHE A 40 -1.98 0.38 -5.19
N ASP A 41 -2.67 1.43 -5.65
CA ASP A 41 -3.89 1.93 -5.00
C ASP A 41 -4.95 0.83 -4.90
N PHE A 42 -5.14 0.01 -5.95
CA PHE A 42 -6.05 -1.13 -5.89
C PHE A 42 -5.63 -2.22 -4.91
N TYR A 43 -4.32 -2.47 -4.80
CA TYR A 43 -3.79 -3.48 -3.90
C TYR A 43 -4.01 -3.09 -2.42
N ILE A 44 -3.84 -1.81 -2.06
CA ILE A 44 -4.05 -1.33 -0.69
C ILE A 44 -5.50 -0.93 -0.36
N ASN A 45 -6.42 -0.96 -1.34
CA ASN A 45 -7.75 -0.35 -1.21
C ASN A 45 -8.60 -0.93 -0.07
N ASP A 46 -8.31 -2.15 0.39
CA ASP A 46 -9.02 -2.80 1.49
C ASP A 46 -8.22 -2.87 2.80
N ILE A 47 -7.10 -2.17 2.92
CA ILE A 47 -6.25 -2.11 4.14
C ILE A 47 -7.03 -1.71 5.40
N PHE A 48 -8.06 -0.87 5.25
CA PHE A 48 -8.90 -0.41 6.35
C PHE A 48 -10.17 -1.24 6.57
N LYS A 49 -10.33 -2.36 5.88
CA LYS A 49 -11.49 -3.22 6.03
C LYS A 49 -11.56 -3.76 7.46
N GLY A 50 -12.69 -3.52 8.13
CA GLY A 50 -12.89 -3.92 9.53
C GLY A 50 -12.45 -2.87 10.57
N VAL A 51 -11.80 -1.79 10.15
CA VAL A 51 -11.47 -0.66 11.03
C VAL A 51 -12.71 0.21 11.28
N ARG A 52 -12.99 0.52 12.54
CA ARG A 52 -14.19 1.28 12.94
C ARG A 52 -14.16 2.74 12.49
N GLY A 53 -13.03 3.43 12.66
CA GLY A 53 -12.87 4.83 12.29
C GLY A 53 -13.61 5.85 13.16
N VAL A 54 -13.52 7.11 12.73
CA VAL A 54 -14.09 8.28 13.43
C VAL A 54 -15.39 8.76 12.79
N ARG A 55 -16.26 9.40 13.56
CA ARG A 55 -17.40 10.15 13.02
C ARG A 55 -16.95 11.52 12.52
N VAL A 56 -17.37 11.88 11.31
CA VAL A 56 -17.12 13.19 10.72
C VAL A 56 -18.47 13.89 10.50
N PRO A 57 -18.67 15.12 11.02
CA PRO A 57 -19.89 15.87 10.78
C PRO A 57 -20.22 15.99 9.29
N GLY A 58 -21.45 15.66 8.92
CA GLY A 58 -21.92 15.69 7.52
C GLY A 58 -21.70 14.39 6.75
N LEU A 59 -20.97 13.40 7.28
CA LEU A 59 -20.85 12.06 6.70
C LEU A 59 -21.71 11.05 7.48
N THR A 60 -22.35 10.14 6.74
CA THR A 60 -23.15 9.04 7.34
C THR A 60 -22.28 7.86 7.74
N SER A 61 -21.23 7.59 6.98
CA SER A 61 -20.22 6.57 7.28
C SER A 61 -19.13 7.10 8.21
N ARG A 62 -18.49 6.17 8.92
CA ARG A 62 -17.28 6.46 9.69
C ARG A 62 -16.07 6.42 8.75
N ILE A 63 -15.05 7.19 9.07
CA ILE A 63 -13.82 7.27 8.28
C ILE A 63 -12.72 6.53 9.03
N PRO A 64 -12.26 5.36 8.54
CA PRO A 64 -11.24 4.56 9.22
C PRO A 64 -9.84 5.17 9.12
N GLY A 65 -9.58 5.89 8.04
CA GLY A 65 -8.27 6.44 7.75
C GLY A 65 -8.25 7.14 6.40
N LEU A 66 -7.06 7.61 6.03
CA LEU A 66 -6.76 8.27 4.76
C LEU A 66 -5.58 7.56 4.10
N LEU A 67 -5.60 7.46 2.78
CA LEU A 67 -4.51 6.91 1.98
C LEU A 67 -4.06 7.97 0.96
N PHE A 68 -2.75 8.12 0.82
CA PHE A 68 -2.16 8.93 -0.24
C PHE A 68 -0.84 8.29 -0.67
N ALA A 69 -0.81 7.71 -1.88
CA ALA A 69 0.31 6.87 -2.31
C ALA A 69 0.66 5.83 -1.24
N ASP A 70 1.92 5.76 -0.80
CA ASP A 70 2.39 4.85 0.26
C ASP A 70 2.09 5.34 1.69
N ASP A 71 1.60 6.56 1.87
CA ASP A 71 1.25 7.11 3.17
C ASP A 71 -0.17 6.72 3.60
N ALA A 72 -0.29 6.24 4.84
CA ALA A 72 -1.56 5.88 5.46
C ALA A 72 -1.72 6.58 6.82
N VAL A 73 -2.90 7.16 7.05
CA VAL A 73 -3.28 7.74 8.35
C VAL A 73 -4.43 6.94 8.93
N LEU A 74 -4.26 6.43 10.15
CA LEU A 74 -5.28 5.71 10.88
C LEU A 74 -6.02 6.65 11.85
N LEU A 75 -7.35 6.59 11.85
CA LEU A 75 -8.20 7.45 12.68
C LEU A 75 -8.99 6.62 13.69
N ALA A 76 -8.98 7.05 14.96
CA ALA A 76 -9.72 6.41 16.04
C ALA A 76 -10.19 7.45 17.08
N GLU A 77 -11.30 7.16 17.78
CA GLU A 77 -11.88 8.08 18.78
C GLU A 77 -11.28 7.88 20.18
N SER A 78 -10.50 6.80 20.38
CA SER A 78 -9.82 6.51 21.64
C SER A 78 -8.55 5.69 21.39
N SER A 79 -7.64 5.68 22.37
CA SER A 79 -6.43 4.85 22.31
C SER A 79 -6.74 3.34 22.23
N ALA A 80 -7.82 2.89 22.87
CA ALA A 80 -8.27 1.49 22.79
C ALA A 80 -8.75 1.14 21.38
N GLU A 81 -9.52 2.03 20.75
CA GLU A 81 -9.95 1.84 19.35
C GLU A 81 -8.76 1.92 18.38
N LEU A 82 -7.79 2.78 18.65
CA LEU A 82 -6.56 2.87 17.86
C LEU A 82 -5.78 1.56 17.92
N GLN A 83 -5.62 0.97 19.11
CA GLN A 83 -4.92 -0.31 19.25
C GLN A 83 -5.65 -1.44 18.50
N THR A 84 -6.98 -1.51 18.60
CA THR A 84 -7.76 -2.50 17.82
C THR A 84 -7.56 -2.31 16.33
N ALA A 85 -7.60 -1.06 15.85
CA ALA A 85 -7.40 -0.74 14.45
C ALA A 85 -5.98 -1.09 13.96
N LEU A 86 -4.95 -0.84 14.79
CA LEU A 86 -3.58 -1.25 14.50
C LEU A 86 -3.47 -2.77 14.38
N ASN A 87 -4.08 -3.53 15.30
CA ASN A 87 -4.08 -5.00 15.23
C ASN A 87 -4.72 -5.49 13.92
N THR A 88 -5.85 -4.91 13.50
CA THR A 88 -6.51 -5.23 12.23
C THR A 88 -5.60 -4.95 11.02
N ILE A 89 -4.89 -3.82 11.01
CA ILE A 89 -3.96 -3.49 9.95
C ILE A 89 -2.75 -4.42 9.96
N THR A 90 -2.23 -4.79 11.14
CA THR A 90 -1.13 -5.76 11.26
C THR A 90 -1.53 -7.11 10.67
N GLU A 91 -2.71 -7.63 10.99
CA GLU A 91 -3.22 -8.88 10.40
C GLU A 91 -3.36 -8.79 8.88
N TRP A 92 -3.87 -7.66 8.37
CA TRP A 92 -3.95 -7.42 6.92
C TRP A 92 -2.54 -7.38 6.29
N SER A 93 -1.62 -6.63 6.89
CA SER A 93 -0.23 -6.50 6.43
C SER A 93 0.49 -7.82 6.37
N ASP A 94 0.34 -8.66 7.40
CA ASP A 94 0.91 -10.01 7.44
C ASP A 94 0.31 -10.91 6.37
N THR A 95 -1.01 -10.81 6.14
CA THR A 95 -1.73 -11.60 5.13
C THR A 95 -1.29 -11.27 3.71
N TRP A 96 -1.06 -10.00 3.42
CA TRP A 96 -0.73 -9.51 2.08
C TRP A 96 0.77 -9.32 1.85
N GLU A 97 1.61 -9.56 2.86
CA GLU A 97 3.07 -9.38 2.82
C GLU A 97 3.50 -7.90 2.65
N MET A 98 2.75 -6.97 3.24
CA MET A 98 3.04 -5.54 3.21
C MET A 98 3.76 -5.08 4.48
N ALA A 99 5.02 -4.67 4.34
CA ALA A 99 5.80 -4.13 5.45
C ALA A 99 5.38 -2.70 5.80
N VAL A 100 4.96 -2.46 7.03
CA VAL A 100 4.63 -1.12 7.55
C VAL A 100 5.86 -0.49 8.18
N ASN A 101 6.21 0.73 7.75
CA ASN A 101 7.27 1.51 8.36
C ASN A 101 6.70 2.53 9.36
N ALA A 102 6.60 2.12 10.62
CA ALA A 102 6.10 2.99 11.69
C ALA A 102 7.11 4.05 12.19
N SER A 103 8.34 4.06 11.66
CA SER A 103 9.37 5.05 12.04
C SER A 103 9.35 6.32 11.20
N LYS A 104 8.55 6.32 10.13
CA LYS A 104 8.23 7.49 9.33
C LYS A 104 6.91 8.09 9.82
#